data_AF-A0A1X1T5E2-F1
#
_entry.id   AF-A0A1X1T5E2-F1
#
_cell.length_a   1.000
_cell.length_b   1.000
_cell.length_c   1.000
_cell.angle_alpha   90.00
_cell.angle_beta   90.00
_cell.angle_gamma   90.00
#
_symmetry.space_group_name_H-M   'P 1'
#
loop_
_entity.id
_entity.type
_entity.pdbx_description
1 polymer ?
#
loop_
_entity_poly.entity_id
_entity_poly.type
_entity_poly.pdbx_seq_one_letter_code
_entity_poly.pdbx_strand_id
1 'polypeptide(L)'
;MTVELLRMVAVSTENGNGAVIVDRAANQPGRGAWLHPAPECLHAAIRRRAFVRALRISGSPDVSGVEEYFEGLEDQLNHSGQQNR
;
A
#
# COMPACT_ATOMS: atom_id res chain seq x y z
N MET A 1 13.23 5.30 17.34
CA MET A 1 12.73 5.78 16.03
C MET A 1 11.75 4.74 15.54
N THR A 2 10.45 5.03 15.56
CA THR A 2 9.43 4.13 15.05
C THR A 2 9.46 4.23 13.53
N VAL A 3 9.73 3.12 12.84
CA VAL A 3 9.53 3.08 11.38
C VAL A 3 8.02 3.17 11.15
N GLU A 4 7.58 4.23 10.48
CA GLU A 4 6.20 4.29 10.03
C GLU A 4 6.03 3.21 8.96
N LEU A 5 5.01 2.38 9.13
CA LEU A 5 4.70 1.26 8.25
C LEU A 5 3.22 1.33 7.90
N LEU A 6 2.94 1.23 6.61
CA LEU A 6 1.59 1.11 6.08
C LEU A 6 1.23 -0.36 5.94
N ARG A 7 0.06 -0.74 6.44
CA ARG A 7 -0.49 -2.08 6.24
C ARG A 7 -1.24 -2.12 4.92
N MET A 8 -0.86 -3.03 4.05
CA MET A 8 -1.54 -3.37 2.81
C MET A 8 -2.37 -4.62 3.04
N VAL A 9 -3.63 -4.62 2.59
CA VAL A 9 -4.52 -5.78 2.73
C VAL A 9 -5.13 -6.13 1.38
N ALA A 10 -5.39 -7.43 1.18
CA ALA A 10 -6.11 -7.89 0.00
C ALA A 10 -7.60 -7.81 0.25
N VAL A 11 -8.33 -7.27 -0.72
CA VAL A 11 -9.79 -7.28 -0.76
C VAL A 11 -10.24 -7.96 -2.05
N SER A 12 -11.35 -8.68 -1.99
CA SER A 12 -11.99 -9.23 -3.19
C SER A 12 -12.99 -8.19 -3.71
N THR A 13 -12.90 -7.86 -4.99
CA THR A 13 -13.88 -7.02 -5.67
C THR A 13 -15.12 -7.84 -6.02
N GLU A 14 -16.23 -7.18 -6.35
CA GLU A 14 -17.49 -7.85 -6.74
C GLU A 14 -17.32 -8.79 -7.94
N ASN A 15 -16.31 -8.55 -8.79
CA ASN A 15 -15.99 -9.37 -9.95
C ASN A 15 -15.13 -10.61 -9.61
N GLY A 16 -14.84 -10.85 -8.31
CA GLY A 16 -13.98 -11.94 -7.86
C GLY A 16 -12.48 -11.70 -8.06
N ASN A 17 -12.09 -10.51 -8.53
CA ASN A 17 -10.68 -10.13 -8.67
C ASN A 17 -10.11 -9.68 -7.33
N GLY A 18 -8.82 -9.94 -7.10
CA GLY A 18 -8.12 -9.38 -5.94
C GLY A 18 -7.70 -7.94 -6.18
N ALA A 19 -7.88 -7.07 -5.18
CA ALA A 19 -7.31 -5.73 -5.13
C ALA A 19 -6.51 -5.57 -3.83
N VAL A 20 -5.52 -4.70 -3.84
CA VAL A 20 -4.75 -4.32 -2.65
C VAL A 20 -5.18 -2.92 -2.24
N ILE A 21 -5.41 -2.71 -0.94
CA ILE A 21 -5.72 -1.39 -0.38
C ILE A 21 -4.83 -1.09 0.82
N VAL A 22 -4.66 0.21 1.11
CA VAL A 22 -3.97 0.69 2.32
C VAL A 22 -4.93 0.67 3.51
N ASP A 23 -4.64 -0.16 4.51
CA ASP A 23 -5.34 -0.23 5.78
C ASP A 23 -4.63 0.64 6.83
N ARG A 24 -5.00 1.93 6.86
CA ARG A 24 -4.49 2.91 7.84
C ARG A 24 -4.86 2.57 9.27
N ALA A 25 -6.00 1.90 9.48
CA ALA A 25 -6.52 1.62 10.82
C ALA A 25 -6.03 0.29 11.37
N ALA A 26 -5.32 -0.52 10.56
CA ALA A 26 -4.93 -1.89 10.86
C ALA A 26 -6.10 -2.79 11.30
N ASN A 27 -7.33 -2.45 10.88
CA ASN A 27 -8.56 -3.09 11.36
C ASN A 27 -9.19 -4.04 10.35
N GLN A 28 -8.64 -4.12 9.12
CA GLN A 28 -9.21 -5.01 8.11
C GLN A 28 -8.94 -6.48 8.44
N PRO A 29 -9.97 -7.36 8.42
CA PRO A 29 -9.79 -8.78 8.66
C PRO A 29 -9.01 -9.42 7.50
N GLY A 30 -8.11 -10.35 7.85
CA GLY A 30 -7.33 -11.11 6.87
C GLY A 30 -5.82 -10.86 6.94
N ARG A 31 -5.11 -11.30 5.90
CA ARG A 31 -3.66 -11.20 5.80
C ARG A 31 -3.28 -9.77 5.42
N GLY A 32 -2.29 -9.21 6.11
CA GLY A 32 -1.71 -7.91 5.79
C GLY A 32 -0.23 -8.03 5.46
N ALA A 33 0.24 -7.14 4.59
CA ALA A 33 1.65 -6.94 4.27
C ALA A 33 2.06 -5.55 4.73
N TRP A 34 3.23 -5.41 5.32
CA TRP A 34 3.72 -4.12 5.80
C TRP A 34 4.72 -3.54 4.81
N LEU A 35 4.59 -2.24 4.54
CA LEU A 35 5.45 -1.52 3.62
C LEU A 35 5.79 -0.15 4.21
N HIS A 36 7.00 0.33 3.94
CA HIS A 36 7.34 1.71 4.26
C HIS A 36 6.50 2.68 3.41
N PRO A 37 6.14 3.87 3.93
CA PRO A 37 5.49 4.96 3.20
C PRO A 37 6.44 5.63 2.20
N ALA A 38 7.11 4.84 1.37
CA ALA A 38 8.04 5.29 0.37
C ALA A 38 7.65 4.70 -1.01
N PRO A 39 7.52 5.53 -2.06
CA PRO A 39 7.14 5.08 -3.40
C PRO A 39 8.13 4.06 -3.99
N GLU A 40 9.42 4.17 -3.67
CA GLU A 40 10.43 3.17 -4.04
C GLU A 40 10.11 1.77 -3.48
N CYS A 41 9.59 1.71 -2.26
CA CYS A 41 9.19 0.46 -1.63
C CYS A 41 7.96 -0.12 -2.31
N LEU A 42 7.00 0.74 -2.70
CA LEU A 42 5.80 0.32 -3.42
C LEU A 42 6.16 -0.25 -4.79
N HIS A 43 6.93 0.48 -5.60
CA HIS A 43 7.37 0.01 -6.91
C HIS A 43 8.17 -1.29 -6.83
N ALA A 44 9.04 -1.43 -5.82
CA ALA A 44 9.77 -2.67 -5.60
C ALA A 44 8.82 -3.83 -5.23
N ALA A 45 7.81 -3.58 -4.39
CA ALA A 45 6.81 -4.58 -3.99
C ALA A 45 5.93 -5.02 -5.18
N ILE A 46 5.49 -4.09 -6.02
CA ILE A 46 4.71 -4.36 -7.24
C ILE A 46 5.56 -5.17 -8.23
N ARG A 47 6.76 -4.69 -8.57
CA ARG A 47 7.66 -5.35 -9.53
C ARG A 47 8.00 -6.78 -9.11
N ARG A 48 8.20 -7.01 -7.81
CA ARG A 48 8.54 -8.33 -7.25
C ARG A 48 7.31 -9.21 -6.96
N ARG A 49 6.09 -8.73 -7.23
CA ARG A 49 4.83 -9.39 -6.88
C ARG A 49 4.77 -9.78 -5.38
N ALA A 50 5.30 -8.92 -4.52
CA ALA A 50 5.37 -9.17 -3.08
C ALA A 50 3.98 -9.33 -2.47
N PHE A 51 3.00 -8.52 -2.90
CA PHE A 51 1.61 -8.57 -2.41
C PHE A 51 0.92 -9.89 -2.77
N VAL A 52 1.13 -10.40 -3.98
CA VAL A 52 0.61 -11.70 -4.42
C VAL A 52 1.06 -12.80 -3.45
N ARG A 53 2.35 -12.82 -3.11
CA ARG A 53 2.94 -13.82 -2.22
C ARG A 53 2.51 -13.64 -0.76
N ALA A 54 2.54 -12.41 -0.26
CA ALA A 54 2.24 -12.11 1.14
C ALA A 54 0.75 -12.26 1.47
N LEU A 55 -0.12 -11.85 0.53
CA LEU A 55 -1.57 -11.81 0.71
C LEU A 55 -2.28 -13.04 0.12
N ARG A 56 -1.54 -13.92 -0.58
CA ARG A 56 -2.08 -15.13 -1.27
C ARG A 56 -3.18 -14.80 -2.28
N ILE A 57 -2.96 -13.75 -3.06
CA ILE A 57 -3.89 -13.36 -4.14
C ILE A 57 -3.63 -14.28 -5.34
N SER A 58 -4.70 -14.77 -5.96
CA SER A 58 -4.61 -15.48 -7.24
C SER A 58 -4.56 -14.47 -8.38
N GLY A 59 -3.48 -14.47 -9.17
CA GLY A 59 -3.32 -13.58 -10.32
C GLY A 59 -2.66 -12.24 -9.99
N SER A 60 -2.89 -11.26 -10.87
CA SER A 60 -2.39 -9.88 -10.67
C SER A 60 -3.45 -9.08 -9.94
N PRO A 61 -3.20 -8.61 -8.71
CA PRO A 61 -4.14 -7.74 -8.03
C PRO A 61 -4.19 -6.37 -8.69
N ASP A 62 -5.34 -5.71 -8.59
CA ASP A 62 -5.40 -4.27 -8.79
C ASP A 62 -4.67 -3.57 -7.63
N VAL A 63 -3.70 -2.71 -7.98
CA VAL A 63 -2.91 -1.93 -7.02
C VAL A 63 -3.10 -0.43 -7.21
N SER A 64 -4.01 -0.04 -8.12
CA SER A 64 -4.24 1.35 -8.52
C SER A 64 -4.57 2.25 -7.33
N GLY A 65 -5.41 1.76 -6.41
CA GLY A 65 -5.74 2.50 -5.17
C GLY A 65 -4.59 2.62 -4.17
N VAL A 66 -3.56 1.77 -4.26
CA VAL A 66 -2.34 1.93 -3.45
C VAL A 66 -1.42 2.96 -4.09
N GLU A 67 -1.27 2.95 -5.42
CA GLU A 67 -0.44 3.95 -6.11
C GLU A 67 -0.97 5.37 -5.88
N GLU A 68 -2.27 5.59 -6.05
CA GLU A 68 -2.92 6.89 -5.78
C GLU A 68 -2.71 7.36 -4.33
N TYR A 69 -2.76 6.42 -3.37
CA TYR A 69 -2.50 6.74 -1.97
C TYR A 69 -1.06 7.20 -1.73
N PHE A 70 -0.08 6.56 -2.37
CA PHE A 70 1.32 6.91 -2.21
C PHE A 70 1.65 8.24 -2.90
N GLU A 71 1.06 8.52 -4.07
CA GLU A 71 1.18 9.83 -4.72
C GLU A 71 0.67 10.95 -3.79
N GLY A 72 -0.50 10.76 -3.17
CA GLY A 72 -1.04 11.73 -2.20
C GLY A 72 -0.19 11.87 -0.93
N LEU A 73 0.49 10.80 -0.50
CA LEU A 73 1.40 10.81 0.64
C LEU A 73 2.70 11.56 0.33
N GLU A 74 3.27 11.36 -0.86
CA GLU A 74 4.42 12.12 -1.34
C GLU A 74 4.12 13.62 -1.37
N ASP A 75 2.95 14.01 -1.88
CA ASP A 75 2.52 15.41 -1.89
C ASP A 75 2.41 16.00 -0.49
N GLN A 76 1.87 15.25 0.48
CA GLN A 76 1.80 15.70 1.88
C GLN A 76 3.17 15.84 2.53
N LEU A 77 4.10 14.91 2.27
CA LEU A 77 5.47 14.98 2.77
C LEU A 77 6.20 16.19 2.19
N ASN A 78 6.02 16.44 0.89
CA ASN A 78 6.60 17.58 0.19
C ASN A 78 6.05 18.93 0.71
N HIS A 79 4.74 19.01 1.01
CA HIS A 79 4.14 20.22 1.59
C HIS A 79 4.51 20.44 3.07
N SER A 80 4.70 19.35 3.83
CA SER A 80 5.14 19.43 5.23
C SER A 80 6.56 19.98 5.37
N GLY A 81 7.41 19.78 4.36
CA GLY A 81 8.75 20.36 4.29
C GLY A 81 8.77 21.89 4.09
N GLN A 82 7.63 22.51 3.75
CA GLN A 82 7.55 23.94 3.41
C GLN A 82 7.02 24.82 4.54
N GLN A 83 6.63 24.24 5.69
CA GLN A 83 6.17 24.95 6.88
C GLN A 83 7.20 24.88 8.01
N ASN A 84 8.43 25.35 7.78
CA ASN A 84 9.37 25.57 8.89
C ASN A 84 10.38 26.68 8.57
N ARG A 85 9.88 27.83 8.08
CA ARG A 85 10.70 29.03 7.86
C ARG A 85 10.32 30.14 8.83
#